data_AF-A0A7C5JT26-F1
#
_entry.id   AF-A0A7C5JT26-F1
#
_cell.length_a   1.000
_cell.length_b   1.000
_cell.length_c   1.000
_cell.angle_alpha   90.00
_cell.angle_beta   90.00
_cell.angle_gamma   90.00
#
_symmetry.space_group_name_H-M   'P 1'
#
loop_
_entity.id
_entity.type
_entity.pdbx_description
1 polymer ?
#
loop_
_entity_poly.entity_id
_entity_poly.type
_entity_poly.pdbx_seq_one_letter_code
_entity_poly.pdbx_strand_id
1 'polypeptide(L)' 'MTAITDVPGILVGHAHDEEALTGCTVVLYPEGAVAGVDQRGGAPGTRETDLLRPMHLVEKVHAV' A
#
# COMPACT_ATOMS: atom_id res chain seq x y z
N MET A 1 19.60 3.98 11.36
CA MET A 1 18.31 4.52 10.88
C MET A 1 17.51 3.32 10.41
N THR A 2 16.24 3.23 10.77
CA THR A 2 15.41 2.04 10.48
C THR A 2 14.19 2.50 9.70
N ALA A 3 13.95 1.92 8.52
CA ALA A 3 12.90 2.30 7.59
C ALA A 3 12.29 1.07 6.89
N ILE A 4 11.10 1.21 6.32
CA ILE A 4 10.46 0.12 5.55
C ILE A 4 11.31 -0.33 4.36
N THR A 5 12.09 0.59 3.78
CA THR A 5 13.03 0.34 2.68
C THR A 5 14.28 -0.44 3.09
N ASP A 6 14.46 -0.74 4.38
CA ASP A 6 15.49 -1.68 4.83
C ASP A 6 15.19 -3.11 4.34
N VAL A 7 13.93 -3.39 3.97
CA VAL A 7 13.54 -4.60 3.24
C VAL A 7 13.92 -4.44 1.76
N PRO A 8 14.82 -5.28 1.22
CA PRO A 8 15.25 -5.16 -0.16
C PRO A 8 14.10 -5.24 -1.16
N GLY A 9 14.09 -4.34 -2.15
CA GLY A 9 13.10 -4.30 -3.21
C GLY A 9 11.83 -3.50 -2.89
N ILE A 10 11.63 -3.05 -1.64
CA ILE A 10 10.58 -2.08 -1.31
C ILE A 10 11.06 -0.67 -1.65
N LEU A 11 10.25 0.06 -2.41
CA LEU A 11 10.43 1.48 -2.71
C LEU A 11 9.30 2.30 -2.10
N VAL A 12 9.56 3.57 -1.77
CA VAL A 12 8.55 4.49 -1.24
C VAL A 12 8.59 5.79 -2.03
N GLY A 13 7.43 6.27 -2.47
CA GLY A 13 7.26 7.54 -3.17
C GLY A 13 6.27 8.45 -2.45
N HIS A 14 6.51 9.75 -2.50
CA HIS A 14 5.64 10.78 -1.93
C HIS A 14 5.37 11.87 -2.96
N ALA A 15 4.12 12.32 -3.04
CA ALA A 15 3.71 13.53 -3.76
C ALA A 15 2.79 14.34 -2.85
N HIS A 16 2.99 15.65 -2.77
CA HIS A 16 2.21 16.52 -1.88
C HIS A 16 1.96 17.89 -2.53
N ASP A 17 0.89 18.54 -2.08
CA ASP A 17 0.54 19.91 -2.38
C ASP A 17 0.56 20.69 -1.05
N GLU A 18 1.51 21.61 -0.92
CA GLU A 18 1.72 22.40 0.31
C GLU A 18 0.62 23.45 0.53
N GLU A 19 0.00 23.99 -0.53
CA GLU A 19 -1.06 24.99 -0.41
C GLU A 19 -2.37 24.35 0.02
N ALA A 20 -2.71 23.20 -0.58
CA ALA A 20 -3.93 22.46 -0.27
C ALA A 20 -3.81 21.54 0.97
N LEU A 21 -2.61 21.44 1.56
CA LEU A 21 -2.29 20.59 2.72
C LEU A 21 -2.71 19.13 2.52
N THR A 22 -2.38 18.57 1.35
CA THR A 22 -2.73 17.19 0.99
C THR A 22 -1.56 16.46 0.32
N GLY A 23 -1.67 15.15 0.17
CA GLY A 23 -0.67 14.34 -0.51
C GLY A 23 -1.03 12.87 -0.62
N CYS A 24 -0.12 12.12 -1.22
CA CYS A 24 -0.20 10.69 -1.43
C CYS A 24 1.17 10.07 -1.15
N THR A 25 1.16 8.91 -0.49
CA THR A 25 2.33 8.05 -0.32
C THR A 25 2.02 6.73 -0.98
N VAL A 26 2.99 6.20 -1.72
CA VAL A 26 2.90 4.88 -2.34
C VAL A 26 4.04 4.02 -1.83
N VAL A 27 3.73 2.80 -1.43
CA VAL A 27 4.74 1.75 -1.22
C VAL A 27 4.72 0.86 -2.46
N LEU A 28 5.85 0.79 -3.18
CA LEU A 28 5.97 0.11 -4.46
C LEU A 28 6.81 -1.16 -4.34
N TYR A 29 6.33 -2.22 -4.98
CA TYR A 29 6.97 -3.54 -5.08
C TYR A 29 7.12 -3.90 -6.57
N PRO A 30 8.24 -3.54 -7.23
CA PRO A 30 8.40 -3.76 -8.67
C PRO A 30 8.19 -5.21 -9.14
N GLU A 31 8.61 -6.18 -8.32
CA GLU A 31 8.45 -7.63 -8.58
C GLU A 31 7.14 -8.23 -8.04
N GLY A 32 6.26 -7.38 -7.49
CA GLY A 32 5.04 -7.75 -6.79
C GLY A 32 5.27 -8.35 -5.40
N ALA A 33 4.30 -8.19 -4.51
CA ALA A 33 4.31 -8.71 -3.15
C ALA A 33 3.01 -9.46 -2.83
N VAL A 34 3.10 -10.54 -2.05
CA VAL A 34 1.94 -11.16 -1.42
C VAL A 34 1.44 -10.19 -0.34
N ALA A 35 0.14 -9.88 -0.36
CA ALA A 35 -0.44 -8.89 0.53
C ALA A 35 -1.74 -9.36 1.17
N GLY A 36 -2.05 -8.78 2.33
CA GLY A 36 -3.30 -8.94 3.06
C GLY A 36 -3.64 -7.62 3.75
N VAL A 37 -4.91 -7.44 4.12
CA VAL A 37 -5.38 -6.22 4.80
C VAL A 37 -6.26 -6.56 5.99
N ASP A 38 -6.10 -5.79 7.06
CA ASP A 38 -6.92 -5.83 8.27
C ASP A 38 -7.46 -4.43 8.55
N GLN A 39 -8.78 -4.26 8.42
CA GLN A 39 -9.49 -3.00 8.56
C GLN A 39 -10.26 -3.02 9.88
N ARG A 40 -9.86 -2.16 10.83
CA ARG A 40 -10.38 -2.20 12.23
C ARG A 40 -11.32 -1.06 12.63
N GLY A 41 -11.35 0.04 11.88
CA GLY A 41 -12.20 1.19 12.17
C GLY A 41 -13.68 1.00 11.79
N GLY A 42 -14.59 1.78 12.36
CA GLY A 42 -16.03 1.66 12.05
C GLY A 42 -16.50 2.34 10.76
N ALA A 43 -15.70 3.24 10.18
CA ALA A 43 -16.05 4.02 8.98
C ALA A 43 -14.85 4.13 8.04
N PRO A 44 -14.48 3.05 7.33
CA PRO A 44 -13.33 3.05 6.43
C PRO A 44 -13.58 3.82 5.12
N GLY A 45 -12.53 4.48 4.62
CA GLY A 45 -12.41 4.92 3.22
C GLY A 45 -11.37 4.06 2.52
N THR A 46 -11.79 2.91 1.98
CA THR A 46 -10.88 1.93 1.38
C THR A 46 -11.20 1.71 -0.10
N ARG A 47 -10.20 1.21 -0.82
CA ARG A 47 -10.31 0.78 -2.20
C ARG A 47 -9.69 -0.63 -2.32
N GLU A 48 -10.33 -1.50 -3.09
CA GLU A 48 -9.78 -2.80 -3.52
C GLU A 48 -9.47 -3.82 -2.41
N THR A 49 -9.96 -3.64 -1.18
CA THR A 49 -9.67 -4.59 -0.07
C THR A 49 -10.15 -6.01 -0.33
N ASP A 50 -11.16 -6.19 -1.19
CA ASP A 50 -11.67 -7.51 -1.52
C ASP A 50 -10.67 -8.36 -2.30
N LEU A 51 -9.83 -7.79 -3.17
CA LEU A 51 -8.84 -8.60 -3.93
C LEU A 51 -7.80 -9.25 -3.01
N LEU A 52 -7.59 -8.68 -1.82
CA LEU A 52 -6.60 -9.15 -0.84
C LEU A 52 -7.11 -10.32 0.02
N ARG A 53 -8.32 -10.84 -0.25
CA ARG A 53 -8.81 -12.06 0.39
C ARG A 53 -8.07 -13.27 -0.19
N PRO A 54 -7.54 -14.20 0.64
CA PRO A 54 -6.74 -15.34 0.17
C PRO A 54 -7.42 -16.28 -0.82
N MET A 55 -8.75 -16.25 -0.92
CA MET A 55 -9.54 -17.09 -1.82
C MET A 55 -9.78 -16.46 -3.20
N HIS A 56 -9.32 -15.22 -3.42
CA HIS A 56 -9.54 -14.49 -4.66
C HIS A 56 -8.35 -14.63 -5.63
N LEU A 57 -8.58 -14.24 -6.89
CA LEU A 57 -7.70 -14.53 -8.02
C LEU A 57 -6.30 -13.87 -7.93
N VAL A 58 -6.19 -12.70 -7.30
CA VAL A 58 -4.98 -11.89 -7.35
C VAL A 58 -3.97 -12.40 -6.33
N GLU A 59 -2.83 -12.91 -6.82
CA GLU A 59 -1.77 -13.47 -5.97
C GLU A 59 -0.77 -12.43 -5.46
N LYS A 60 -0.55 -11.34 -6.22
CA LYS A 60 0.43 -10.29 -5.91
C LYS A 60 -0.10 -8.89 -6.23
N VAL A 61 0.26 -7.93 -5.39
CA VAL A 61 0.08 -6.49 -5.64
C VAL A 61 1.41 -5.82 -5.89
N HIS A 62 1.40 -4.73 -6.68
CA HIS A 62 2.61 -3.99 -7.02
C HIS A 62 2.71 -2.67 -6.26
N ALA A 63 1.62 -2.20 -5.66
CA ALA A 63 1.60 -0.98 -4.87
C ALA A 63 0.51 -1.03 -3.81
N VAL A 64 0.76 -0.30 -2.71
CA VAL A 64 -0.25 0.14 -1.74
C VAL A 64 -0.22 1.66 -1.68
#